data_AF-A0A955ASE9-F1
#
_entry.id   AF-A0A955ASE9-F1
#
_cell.length_a   1.000
_cell.length_b   1.000
_cell.length_c   1.000
_cell.angle_alpha   90.00
_cell.angle_beta   90.00
_cell.angle_gamma   90.00
#
_symmetry.space_group_name_H-M   'P 1'
#
loop_
_entity.id
_entity.type
_entity.pdbx_description
1 polymer ?
#
loop_
_entity_poly.entity_id
_entity_poly.type
_entity_poly.pdbx_seq_one_letter_code
_entity_poly.pdbx_strand_id
1 'polypeptide(L)'
;MEAFVIFLALIVTALLIRLFAGEMDADRIDQYVRQRGGKLLHKRWAPFGKGWFGEKKDRIYEIRYRDKDGNIREATVKTSMLAGVYFTQDRIIRQAVPLESPGRSADENERLRKRIAELENRES
;
A
#
# COMPACT_ATOMS: atom_id res chain seq x y z
N MET A 1 23.50 -35.54 18.08
CA MET A 1 23.15 -34.27 18.75
C MET A 1 23.71 -33.08 17.98
N GLU A 2 25.00 -33.09 17.61
CA GLU A 2 25.65 -31.99 16.87
C GLU A 2 25.01 -31.67 15.51
N ALA A 3 24.69 -32.67 14.69
CA ALA A 3 24.02 -32.45 13.40
C ALA A 3 22.64 -31.78 13.53
N PHE A 4 21.91 -32.07 14.61
CA PHE A 4 20.61 -31.45 14.89
C PHE A 4 20.76 -29.98 15.31
N VAL A 5 21.79 -29.66 16.09
CA VAL A 5 22.13 -28.27 16.47
C VAL A 5 22.56 -27.47 15.25
N ILE A 6 23.39 -28.04 14.38
CA ILE A 6 23.81 -27.40 13.12
C ILE A 6 22.59 -27.15 12.21
N PHE A 7 21.70 -28.14 12.08
CA PHE A 7 20.49 -28.00 11.28
C PHE A 7 19.56 -26.89 11.80
N LEU A 8 19.34 -26.82 13.12
CA LEU A 8 18.58 -25.73 13.75
C LEU A 8 19.25 -24.37 13.54
N ALA A 9 20.58 -24.29 13.70
CA ALA A 9 21.32 -23.06 13.47
C ALA A 9 21.18 -22.56 12.03
N LEU A 10 21.19 -23.45 11.03
CA LEU A 10 20.97 -23.10 9.63
C LEU A 10 19.55 -22.59 9.37
N ILE A 11 18.53 -23.21 9.98
CA ILE A 11 17.14 -22.74 9.88
C ILE A 11 17.02 -21.33 10.47
N VAL A 12 17.54 -21.11 11.68
CA VAL A 12 17.50 -19.79 12.33
C VAL A 12 18.24 -18.75 11.49
N THR A 13 19.42 -19.09 10.98
CA THR A 13 20.20 -18.20 10.11
C THR A 13 19.44 -17.85 8.83
N ALA A 14 18.81 -18.83 8.18
CA ALA A 14 18.01 -18.60 6.99
C ALA A 14 16.78 -17.71 7.28
N LEU A 15 16.14 -17.88 8.43
CA LEU A 15 15.04 -17.02 8.88
C LEU A 15 15.52 -15.59 9.15
N LEU A 16 16.67 -15.42 9.80
CA LEU A 16 17.25 -14.09 10.04
C LEU A 16 17.58 -13.38 8.73
N ILE A 17 18.29 -14.06 7.81
CA ILE A 17 18.60 -13.52 6.48
C ILE A 17 17.31 -13.08 5.77
N ARG A 18 16.25 -13.89 5.85
CA ARG A 18 14.95 -13.58 5.24
C ARG A 18 14.29 -12.35 5.85
N LEU A 19 14.34 -12.19 7.17
CA LEU A 19 13.76 -11.02 7.86
C LEU A 19 14.50 -9.73 7.48
N PHE A 20 15.83 -9.73 7.57
CA PHE A 20 16.66 -8.58 7.20
C PHE A 20 16.50 -8.21 5.73
N ALA A 21 16.45 -9.21 4.85
CA ALA A 21 16.23 -9.00 3.42
C ALA A 21 14.87 -8.34 3.13
N GLY A 22 13.83 -8.67 3.92
CA GLY A 22 12.48 -8.09 3.78
C GLY A 22 12.35 -6.65 4.31
N GLU A 23 13.16 -6.26 5.29
CA GLU A 23 13.24 -4.88 5.79
C GLU A 23 13.95 -3.96 4.79
N MET A 24 15.09 -4.39 4.23
CA MET A 24 15.80 -3.61 3.22
C MET A 24 14.93 -3.30 1.99
N ASP A 25 14.11 -4.26 1.55
CA ASP A 25 13.17 -4.03 0.46
C ASP A 25 12.01 -3.11 0.89
N ALA A 26 11.63 -3.10 2.18
CA ALA A 26 10.64 -2.16 2.71
C ALA A 26 11.11 -0.72 2.52
N ASP A 27 12.33 -0.44 2.96
CA ASP A 27 12.89 0.91 2.96
C ASP A 27 13.08 1.41 1.53
N ARG A 28 13.55 0.55 0.62
CA ARG A 28 13.68 0.90 -0.81
C ARG A 28 12.34 1.26 -1.43
N ILE A 29 11.29 0.49 -1.16
CA ILE A 29 9.96 0.74 -1.71
C ILE A 29 9.35 2.01 -1.09
N ASP A 30 9.46 2.20 0.22
CA ASP A 30 8.95 3.39 0.91
C ASP A 30 9.66 4.65 0.40
N GLN A 31 10.99 4.61 0.29
CA GLN A 31 11.79 5.72 -0.24
C GLN A 31 11.39 6.07 -1.67
N TYR A 32 11.17 5.07 -2.53
CA TYR A 32 10.74 5.31 -3.91
C TYR A 32 9.35 5.93 -4.00
N VAL A 33 8.40 5.47 -3.17
CA VAL A 33 7.05 6.04 -3.09
C VAL A 33 7.09 7.48 -2.58
N ARG A 34 7.90 7.76 -1.55
CA ARG A 34 8.10 9.11 -1.00
C ARG A 34 8.75 10.07 -2.00
N GLN A 35 9.74 9.62 -2.76
CA GLN A 35 10.36 10.43 -3.82
C GLN A 35 9.35 10.85 -4.90
N ARG A 36 8.31 10.06 -5.13
CA ARG A 36 7.19 10.40 -6.04
C ARG A 36 6.09 11.26 -5.39
N GLY A 37 6.30 11.74 -4.16
CA GLY A 37 5.33 12.52 -3.40
C GLY A 37 4.16 11.69 -2.84
N GLY A 38 4.30 10.36 -2.82
CA GLY A 38 3.29 9.45 -2.28
C GLY A 38 3.61 8.99 -0.86
N LYS A 39 2.67 8.26 -0.25
CA LYS A 39 2.84 7.59 1.04
C LYS A 39 2.49 6.11 0.94
N LEU A 40 3.41 5.23 1.33
CA LEU A 40 3.14 3.79 1.39
C LEU A 40 2.11 3.52 2.49
N LEU A 41 1.03 2.80 2.15
CA LEU A 41 -0.05 2.43 3.08
C LEU A 41 0.04 0.97 3.50
N HIS A 42 0.35 0.09 2.55
CA HIS A 42 0.43 -1.34 2.79
C HIS A 42 1.47 -1.98 1.88
N LYS A 43 2.17 -2.99 2.41
CA LYS A 43 3.11 -3.83 1.67
C LYS A 43 2.80 -5.28 1.99
N ARG A 44 2.58 -6.07 0.95
CA ARG A 44 2.41 -7.52 1.04
C ARG A 44 3.44 -8.21 0.17
N TRP A 45 4.18 -9.14 0.74
CA TRP A 45 5.08 -9.98 -0.04
C TRP A 45 4.27 -11.03 -0.81
N ALA A 46 4.49 -11.12 -2.12
CA ALA A 46 3.77 -12.00 -3.03
C ALA A 46 4.76 -12.90 -3.77
N PRO A 47 5.23 -14.02 -3.18
CA PRO A 47 6.25 -14.89 -3.77
C PRO A 47 5.86 -15.49 -5.14
N PHE A 48 4.57 -15.47 -5.48
CA PHE A 48 4.01 -15.92 -6.75
C PHE A 48 3.11 -14.87 -7.40
N GLY A 49 3.40 -13.58 -7.18
CA GLY A 49 2.62 -12.48 -7.74
C GLY A 49 2.54 -12.52 -9.27
N LYS A 50 1.48 -11.92 -9.84
CA LYS A 50 1.29 -11.83 -11.30
C LYS A 50 2.52 -11.15 -11.94
N GLY A 51 3.20 -11.84 -12.86
CA GLY A 51 4.45 -11.38 -13.48
C GLY A 51 5.71 -12.16 -13.10
N TRP A 52 5.56 -13.25 -12.32
CA TRP A 52 6.59 -14.26 -12.06
C TRP A 52 6.84 -15.14 -13.30
N PHE A 53 7.58 -14.63 -14.29
CA PHE A 53 8.10 -15.43 -15.41
C PHE A 53 9.53 -15.92 -15.12
N GLY A 54 9.70 -16.71 -14.05
CA GLY A 54 10.82 -17.64 -13.93
C GLY A 54 12.19 -17.10 -13.47
N GLU A 55 12.35 -15.81 -13.17
CA GLU A 55 13.62 -15.32 -12.61
C GLU A 55 13.74 -15.64 -11.11
N LYS A 56 14.57 -16.65 -10.80
CA LYS A 56 14.76 -17.27 -9.46
C LYS A 56 15.18 -16.33 -8.32
N LYS A 57 15.39 -15.03 -8.55
CA LYS A 57 15.95 -14.08 -7.57
C LYS A 57 15.12 -12.82 -7.33
N ASP A 58 14.06 -12.59 -8.10
CA ASP A 58 13.28 -11.36 -7.99
C ASP A 58 12.25 -11.48 -6.86
N ARG A 59 12.26 -10.54 -5.92
CA ARG A 59 11.27 -10.49 -4.85
C ARG A 59 10.12 -9.61 -5.30
N ILE A 60 8.91 -10.18 -5.33
CA ILE A 60 7.70 -9.48 -5.76
C ILE A 60 6.91 -9.05 -4.53
N TYR A 61 6.57 -7.76 -4.48
CA TYR A 61 5.74 -7.16 -3.47
C TYR A 61 4.51 -6.54 -4.13
N GLU A 62 3.34 -6.75 -3.55
CA GLU A 62 2.17 -5.96 -3.85
C GLU A 62 2.09 -4.84 -2.83
N ILE A 63 1.98 -3.61 -3.32
CA ILE A 63 1.88 -2.45 -2.46
C ILE A 63 0.62 -1.65 -2.72
N ARG A 64 0.17 -0.97 -1.67
CA ARG A 64 -0.81 0.11 -1.77
C ARG A 64 -0.17 1.38 -1.29
N TYR A 65 -0.31 2.43 -2.06
CA TYR A 65 0.23 3.74 -1.72
C TYR A 65 -0.78 4.83 -2.06
N ARG A 66 -0.71 5.93 -1.32
CA ARG A 66 -1.43 7.16 -1.65
C ARG A 66 -0.55 8.00 -2.57
N ASP A 67 -1.07 8.45 -3.71
CA ASP A 67 -0.36 9.39 -4.59
C ASP A 67 -0.50 10.84 -4.10
N LYS A 68 0.22 11.77 -4.76
CA LYS A 68 0.17 13.21 -4.48
C LYS A 68 -1.23 13.82 -4.66
N ASP A 69 -2.08 13.19 -5.48
CA ASP A 69 -3.44 13.64 -5.77
C ASP A 69 -4.46 13.03 -4.80
N GLY A 70 -3.98 12.29 -3.80
CA GLY A 70 -4.78 11.67 -2.74
C GLY A 70 -5.38 10.31 -3.10
N ASN A 71 -5.19 9.82 -4.32
CA ASN A 71 -5.74 8.54 -4.76
C ASN A 71 -4.98 7.38 -4.10
N ILE A 72 -5.70 6.32 -3.78
CA ILE A 72 -5.10 5.06 -3.36
C ILE A 72 -4.84 4.23 -4.61
N ARG A 73 -3.57 3.95 -4.83
CA ARG A 73 -3.05 3.15 -5.93
C ARG A 73 -2.54 1.82 -5.42
N GLU A 74 -2.71 0.78 -6.21
CA GLU A 74 -2.14 -0.53 -5.99
C GLU A 74 -1.16 -0.83 -7.11
N ALA A 75 0.04 -1.26 -6.76
CA ALA A 75 1.09 -1.56 -7.74
C ALA A 75 1.84 -2.83 -7.32
N THR A 76 2.35 -3.53 -8.32
CA THR A 76 3.25 -4.67 -8.13
C THR A 76 4.68 -4.19 -8.29
N VAL A 77 5.48 -4.33 -7.24
CA VAL A 77 6.87 -3.93 -7.20
C VAL A 77 7.76 -5.15 -7.26
N LYS A 78 8.71 -5.14 -8.19
CA LYS A 78 9.79 -6.12 -8.29
C LYS A 78 11.06 -5.50 -7.73
N THR A 79 11.64 -6.13 -6.72
CA THR A 79 12.95 -5.74 -6.18
C THR A 79 13.98 -6.78 -6.58
N SER A 80 14.96 -6.36 -7.37
CA SER A 80 16.10 -7.18 -7.76
C SER A 80 17.39 -6.57 -7.22
N MET A 81 18.27 -7.41 -6.66
CA MET A 81 19.54 -6.95 -6.04
C MET A 81 20.47 -6.25 -7.05
N LEU A 82 20.34 -6.54 -8.34
CA LEU A 82 21.16 -5.99 -9.43
C LEU A 82 20.45 -4.91 -10.27
N ALA A 83 19.14 -5.01 -10.44
CA ALA A 83 18.39 -4.15 -11.37
C ALA A 83 17.57 -3.03 -10.69
N GLY A 84 17.48 -3.01 -9.35
CA GLY A 84 16.76 -1.96 -8.61
C GLY A 84 15.29 -2.29 -8.38
N VAL A 85 14.43 -1.26 -8.37
CA VAL A 85 13.01 -1.34 -8.01
C VAL A 85 12.13 -1.00 -9.22
N TYR A 86 11.37 -1.97 -9.71
CA TYR A 86 10.47 -1.79 -10.86
C TYR A 86 9.02 -1.84 -10.42
N PHE A 87 8.26 -0.80 -10.78
CA PHE A 87 6.82 -0.73 -10.56
C PHE A 87 6.10 -1.20 -11.82
N THR A 88 5.18 -2.14 -11.65
CA THR A 88 4.36 -2.70 -12.71
C THR A 88 2.90 -2.73 -12.28
N GLN A 89 1.98 -2.61 -13.25
CA GLN A 89 0.54 -2.70 -13.02
C GLN A 89 0.01 -1.69 -11.99
N ASP A 90 0.34 -0.42 -12.18
CA ASP A 90 -0.15 0.64 -11.32
C ASP A 90 -1.61 0.97 -11.63
N ARG A 91 -2.51 0.61 -10.72
CA ARG A 91 -3.96 0.82 -10.85
C ARG A 91 -4.49 1.66 -9.70
N ILE A 92 -5.38 2.60 -10.01
CA ILE A 92 -6.13 3.34 -8.99
C ILE A 92 -7.22 2.42 -8.45
N ILE A 93 -7.12 2.04 -7.18
CA ILE A 93 -8.13 1.20 -6.51
C ILE A 93 -9.18 2.04 -5.79
N ARG A 94 -8.84 3.27 -5.43
CA ARG A 94 -9.78 4.24 -4.85
C ARG A 94 -9.36 5.63 -5.27
N GLN A 95 -10.21 6.34 -5.99
CA GLN A 95 -9.99 7.76 -6.21
C GLN A 95 -10.12 8.50 -4.88
N ALA A 96 -9.33 9.55 -4.69
CA ALA A 96 -9.63 10.52 -3.65
C ALA A 96 -11.06 10.99 -3.90
N VAL A 97 -11.93 10.84 -2.90
CA VAL A 97 -13.17 11.61 -2.91
C VAL A 97 -12.69 13.06 -2.96
N PRO A 98 -13.02 13.85 -4.00
CA PRO A 98 -12.70 15.25 -3.98
C PRO A 98 -13.28 15.77 -2.67
N LEU A 99 -12.44 16.33 -1.79
CA LEU A 99 -12.93 17.05 -0.63
C LEU A 99 -13.93 18.04 -1.21
N GLU A 100 -15.22 17.79 -1.00
CA GLU A 100 -16.27 18.64 -1.53
C GLU A 100 -15.90 20.06 -1.11
N SER A 101 -15.83 20.94 -2.10
CA SER A 101 -15.47 22.33 -1.89
C SER A 101 -16.32 22.84 -0.71
N PRO A 102 -15.71 23.40 0.35
CA PRO A 102 -16.37 23.65 1.63
C PRO A 102 -17.66 24.47 1.53
N GLY A 103 -17.88 25.19 0.42
CA GLY A 103 -19.14 25.88 0.14
C GLY A 103 -20.34 24.95 -0.14
N ARG A 104 -20.16 23.84 -0.87
CA ARG A 104 -21.30 23.00 -1.30
C ARG A 104 -21.93 22.23 -0.14
N SER A 105 -21.10 21.69 0.75
CA SER A 105 -21.56 20.93 1.92
C SER A 105 -22.13 21.84 3.02
N ALA A 106 -21.72 23.11 3.10
CA ALA A 106 -22.29 24.10 4.01
C ALA A 106 -23.71 24.50 3.58
N ASP A 107 -23.88 24.81 2.29
CA ASP A 107 -25.18 25.17 1.70
C ASP A 107 -26.19 24.00 1.80
N GLU A 108 -25.71 22.77 1.61
CA GLU A 108 -26.54 21.57 1.70
C GLU A 108 -26.94 21.25 3.15
N ASN A 109 -26.03 21.43 4.11
CA ASN A 109 -26.36 21.30 5.54
C ASN A 109 -27.41 22.31 6.00
N GLU A 110 -27.33 23.56 5.53
CA GLU A 110 -28.33 24.58 5.86
C GLU A 110 -29.71 24.23 5.25
N ARG A 111 -29.74 23.76 4.00
CA ARG A 111 -30.97 23.26 3.37
C ARG A 111 -31.58 22.07 4.11
N LEU A 112 -30.74 21.12 4.54
CA LEU A 112 -31.18 19.94 5.27
C LEU A 112 -31.75 20.34 6.63
N ARG A 113 -31.11 21.27 7.35
CA ARG A 113 -31.62 21.81 8.62
C ARG A 113 -32.97 22.51 8.46
N LYS A 114 -33.15 23.30 7.40
CA LYS A 114 -34.45 23.95 7.09
C LYS A 114 -35.55 22.93 6.83
N ARG A 115 -35.26 21.86 6.08
CA ARG A 115 -36.21 20.76 5.82
C ARG A 115 -36.58 19.99 7.08
N ILE A 116 -35.62 19.73 7.96
CA ILE A 116 -35.89 19.05 9.23
C ILE A 116 -36.84 19.90 10.09
N ALA A 117 -36.55 21.19 10.23
CA ALA A 117 -37.42 22.10 10.99
C ALA A 117 -38.84 22.22 10.38
N GLU A 118 -38.96 22.19 9.05
CA GLU A 118 -40.25 22.22 8.36
C GLU A 118 -41.05 20.91 8.56
N LEU A 119 -40.36 19.77 8.64
CA LEU A 119 -40.98 18.47 8.92
C LEU A 119 -41.40 18.34 10.38
N GLU A 120 -40.55 18.75 11.32
CA GLU A 120 -40.87 18.74 12.76
C GLU A 120 -42.09 19.62 13.07
N ASN A 121 -42.22 20.76 12.38
CA ASN A 121 -43.36 21.67 12.52
C ASN A 121 -44.62 21.19 11.78
N ARG A 122 -44.52 20.14 10.95
CA ARG A 122 -45.65 19.47 10.28
C ARG A 122 -46.17 18.26 11.05
N GLU A 123 -45.34 17.69 11.91
CA GLU A 123 -45.68 16.54 12.76
C GLU A 123 -46.16 16.94 14.18
N SER A 124 -46.11 18.22 14.53
CA SER A 124 -46.69 18.82 15.75
C SER A 124 -48.04 19.47 15.48
#